data_AF-A0A6M1EBB9-F1
#
_entry.id   AF-A0A6M1EBB9-F1
#
_cell.length_a   1.000
_cell.length_b   1.000
_cell.length_c   1.000
_cell.angle_alpha   90.00
_cell.angle_beta   90.00
_cell.angle_gamma   90.00
#
_symmetry.space_group_name_H-M   'P 1'
#
loop_
_entity.id
_entity.type
_entity.pdbx_description
1 polymer ?
#
loop_
_entity_poly.entity_id
_entity_poly.type
_entity_poly.pdbx_seq_one_letter_code
_entity_poly.pdbx_strand_id
1 'polypeptide(L)'
;AALLLPAVVPAYLEDGSYNFRFPNNLLNGNHNPIASAYDNIRQRPQFTLFTSAWARVNFKPWLNFTSDVAQYYITGRRVDYFDKEFGSGFGANGELTNYNSRRVKITNRNTLNFNYTINNRHRFNALAALELVDFRQEWNSISVVN
;
A
#
# COMPACT_ATOMS: atom_id res chain seq x y z
N ALA A 1 2.23 -2.10 -23.16
CA ALA A 1 2.94 -1.49 -24.30
C ALA A 1 3.62 -2.55 -25.17
N ALA A 2 4.51 -3.39 -24.64
CA ALA A 2 5.27 -4.37 -25.45
C ALA A 2 4.43 -5.34 -26.30
N LEU A 3 3.26 -5.78 -25.83
CA LEU A 3 2.35 -6.68 -26.57
C LEU A 3 1.73 -6.06 -27.84
N LEU A 4 1.81 -4.74 -28.01
CA LEU A 4 1.25 -4.02 -29.15
C LEU A 4 2.29 -3.73 -30.25
N LEU A 5 3.57 -4.02 -30.00
CA LEU A 5 4.63 -3.85 -30.99
C LEU A 5 4.84 -5.13 -31.79
N PRO A 6 4.89 -5.05 -33.13
CA PRO A 6 5.35 -6.15 -33.96
C PRO A 6 6.77 -6.56 -33.57
N ALA A 7 7.04 -7.86 -33.45
CA ALA A 7 8.36 -8.39 -33.08
C ALA A 7 9.49 -8.02 -34.07
N VAL A 8 9.14 -7.50 -35.25
CA VAL A 8 10.07 -7.04 -36.28
C VAL A 8 10.66 -5.65 -36.00
N VAL A 9 10.09 -4.88 -35.07
CA VAL A 9 10.62 -3.55 -34.73
C VAL A 9 11.76 -3.73 -33.73
N PRO A 10 13.00 -3.33 -34.07
CA PRO A 10 14.14 -3.50 -33.18
C PRO A 10 14.02 -2.57 -31.97
N ALA A 11 14.41 -3.06 -30.79
CA ALA A 11 14.40 -2.28 -29.56
C ALA A 11 15.64 -1.36 -29.41
N TYR A 12 16.74 -1.71 -30.08
CA TYR A 12 17.98 -0.95 -30.13
C TYR A 12 18.33 -0.61 -31.58
N LEU A 13 19.00 0.51 -31.80
CA LEU A 13 19.61 0.86 -33.07
C LEU A 13 20.98 0.16 -33.22
N GLU A 14 21.57 0.22 -34.41
CA GLU A 14 22.87 -0.42 -34.71
C GLU A 14 24.02 0.12 -33.84
N ASP A 15 23.90 1.36 -33.34
CA ASP A 15 24.84 1.98 -32.41
C ASP A 15 24.63 1.58 -30.95
N GLY A 16 23.63 0.75 -30.65
CA GLY A 16 23.28 0.29 -29.32
C GLY A 16 22.38 1.23 -28.52
N SER A 17 22.01 2.40 -29.07
CA SER A 17 21.03 3.30 -28.45
C SER A 17 19.60 2.77 -28.54
N TYR A 18 18.69 3.25 -27.71
CA TYR A 18 17.29 2.84 -27.77
C TYR A 18 16.61 3.34 -29.04
N ASN A 19 15.87 2.46 -29.71
CA ASN A 19 15.01 2.88 -30.81
C ASN A 19 13.75 3.54 -30.23
N PHE A 20 13.52 4.82 -30.51
CA PHE A 20 12.29 5.52 -30.15
C PHE A 20 11.35 5.76 -31.34
N ARG A 21 11.76 5.40 -32.56
CA ARG A 21 11.02 5.66 -33.80
C ARG A 21 9.93 4.61 -34.04
N PHE A 22 9.01 4.48 -33.08
CA PHE A 22 7.86 3.59 -33.21
C PHE A 22 6.76 4.25 -34.05
N PRO A 23 6.00 3.48 -34.85
CA PRO A 23 4.83 4.00 -35.54
C PRO A 23 3.82 4.59 -34.54
N ASN A 24 3.48 5.88 -34.71
CA ASN A 24 2.56 6.64 -33.83
C ASN A 24 1.17 6.01 -33.68
N ASN A 25 0.78 5.13 -34.61
CA ASN A 25 -0.50 4.42 -34.61
C ASN A 25 -0.49 3.16 -33.70
N LEU A 26 0.65 2.75 -33.16
CA LEU A 26 0.81 1.54 -32.34
C LEU A 26 1.30 1.84 -30.92
N LEU A 27 2.16 2.84 -30.75
CA LEU A 27 2.58 3.38 -29.46
C LEU A 27 2.76 4.90 -29.56
N ASN A 28 2.67 5.60 -28.42
CA ASN A 28 3.07 7.01 -28.35
C ASN A 28 4.54 7.10 -28.80
N GLY A 29 4.82 7.83 -29.89
CA GLY A 29 6.02 7.71 -30.74
C GLY A 29 7.37 8.07 -30.15
N ASN A 30 7.46 8.11 -28.82
CA ASN A 30 8.68 8.32 -28.05
C ASN A 30 8.76 7.33 -26.87
N HIS A 31 8.08 6.17 -26.92
CA HIS A 31 8.00 5.25 -25.79
C HIS A 31 8.54 3.86 -26.14
N ASN A 32 9.84 3.65 -25.90
CA ASN A 32 10.45 2.32 -25.94
C ASN A 32 10.13 1.57 -24.63
N PRO A 33 9.45 0.41 -24.68
CA PRO A 33 9.13 -0.36 -23.47
C PRO A 33 10.36 -0.88 -22.72
N ILE A 34 11.47 -1.15 -23.42
CA ILE A 34 12.72 -1.60 -22.81
C ILE A 34 13.39 -0.42 -22.11
N ALA A 35 13.59 0.72 -22.78
CA ALA A 35 14.12 1.94 -22.14
C ALA A 35 13.29 2.34 -20.92
N SER A 36 11.97 2.30 -21.04
CA SER A 36 11.05 2.62 -19.94
C SER A 36 11.10 1.63 -18.78
N ALA A 37 11.60 0.41 -18.99
CA ALA A 37 11.77 -0.58 -17.93
C ALA A 37 13.16 -0.49 -17.27
N TYR A 38 14.18 -0.07 -18.01
CA TYR A 38 15.56 0.04 -17.52
C TYR A 38 15.88 1.40 -16.89
N ASP A 39 15.46 2.51 -17.50
CA ASP A 39 15.91 3.84 -17.10
C ASP A 39 14.90 4.60 -16.23
N ASN A 40 13.60 4.25 -16.30
CA ASN A 40 12.64 4.78 -15.32
C ASN A 40 12.84 4.11 -13.97
N ILE A 41 12.88 4.89 -12.89
CA ILE A 41 12.95 4.35 -11.54
C ILE A 41 11.54 4.26 -10.98
N ARG A 42 11.17 3.09 -10.48
CA ARG A 42 9.92 2.92 -9.73
C ARG A 42 10.14 2.06 -8.50
N GLN A 43 10.32 2.72 -7.36
CA GLN A 43 10.59 2.07 -6.09
C GLN A 43 9.45 2.34 -5.11
N ARG A 44 9.04 1.33 -4.35
CA ARG A 44 8.00 1.46 -3.32
C ARG A 44 8.35 0.66 -2.07
N PRO A 45 9.41 1.02 -1.33
CA PRO A 45 9.64 0.44 -0.01
C PRO A 45 8.44 0.70 0.91
N GLN A 46 8.01 -0.35 1.61
CA GLN A 46 6.89 -0.31 2.54
C GLN A 46 7.30 -0.97 3.86
N PHE A 47 6.90 -0.34 4.96
CA PHE A 47 6.99 -0.91 6.30
C PHE A 47 5.58 -1.10 6.86
N THR A 48 5.34 -2.26 7.48
CA THR A 48 4.06 -2.60 8.09
C THR A 48 4.32 -3.13 9.50
N LEU A 49 3.60 -2.59 10.48
CA LEU A 49 3.63 -3.00 11.87
C LEU A 49 2.20 -3.30 12.32
N PHE A 50 2.02 -4.48 12.91
CA PHE A 50 0.81 -4.88 13.59
C PHE A 50 1.17 -5.30 15.00
N THR A 51 0.58 -4.64 16.00
CA THR A 51 0.83 -4.94 17.41
C THR A 51 -0.48 -4.90 18.18
N SER A 52 -0.57 -5.71 19.23
CA SER A 52 -1.76 -5.77 20.08
C SER A 52 -1.38 -6.13 21.50
N ALA A 53 -2.13 -5.59 22.45
CA ALA A 53 -2.09 -5.95 23.85
C ALA A 53 -3.51 -6.18 24.36
N TRP A 54 -3.64 -7.03 25.37
CA TRP A 54 -4.91 -7.31 26.00
C TRP A 54 -4.75 -7.41 27.51
N ALA A 55 -5.82 -7.07 28.22
CA ALA A 55 -5.93 -7.24 29.66
C ALA A 55 -7.28 -7.90 29.97
N ARG A 56 -7.26 -8.87 30.89
CA ARG A 56 -8.47 -9.54 31.38
C ARG A 56 -8.57 -9.41 32.89
N VAL A 57 -9.74 -9.00 33.35
CA VAL A 57 -10.12 -8.99 34.77
C VAL A 57 -11.23 -10.01 34.98
N ASN A 58 -10.97 -11.01 35.82
CA ASN A 58 -11.97 -12.00 36.22
C ASN A 58 -12.57 -11.56 37.56
N PHE A 59 -13.77 -10.97 37.53
CA PHE A 59 -14.46 -10.56 38.76
C PHE A 59 -15.00 -11.78 39.52
N LYS A 60 -15.51 -12.77 38.77
CA LYS A 60 -15.98 -14.07 39.25
C LYS A 60 -15.69 -15.14 38.19
N PRO A 61 -15.72 -16.45 38.53
CA PRO A 61 -15.57 -17.52 37.54
C PRO A 61 -16.57 -17.43 36.37
N TRP A 62 -17.73 -16.82 36.61
CA TRP A 62 -18.81 -16.62 35.64
C TRP A 62 -18.88 -15.19 35.07
N LEU A 63 -18.00 -14.27 35.46
CA LEU A 63 -18.01 -12.88 34.99
C LEU A 63 -16.59 -12.37 34.76
N ASN A 64 -16.25 -12.10 33.51
CA ASN A 64 -14.96 -11.52 33.16
C ASN A 64 -15.11 -10.36 32.17
N PHE A 65 -14.18 -9.42 32.28
CA PHE A 65 -14.04 -8.31 31.36
C PHE A 65 -12.69 -8.42 30.66
N THR A 66 -12.69 -8.28 29.33
CA THR A 66 -11.48 -8.26 28.51
C THR A 66 -11.43 -6.95 27.75
N SER A 67 -10.28 -6.26 27.79
CA SER A 67 -9.98 -5.11 26.94
C SER A 67 -8.82 -5.46 26.02
N ASP A 68 -9.04 -5.31 24.71
CA ASP A 68 -8.06 -5.52 23.66
C ASP A 68 -7.73 -4.16 23.02
N VAL A 69 -6.45 -3.85 22.85
CA VAL A 69 -5.97 -2.70 22.09
C VAL A 69 -5.07 -3.20 20.97
N ALA A 70 -5.36 -2.83 19.73
CA ALA A 70 -4.55 -3.17 18.58
C ALA A 70 -4.18 -1.90 17.80
N GLN A 71 -2.97 -1.88 17.28
CA GLN A 71 -2.48 -0.85 16.38
C GLN A 71 -1.98 -1.49 15.09
N TYR A 72 -2.45 -0.95 13.98
CA TYR A 72 -1.96 -1.24 12.65
C TYR A 72 -1.36 0.01 12.02
N TYR A 73 -0.10 -0.08 11.62
CA TYR A 73 0.66 1.02 11.07
C TYR A 73 1.28 0.59 9.74
N ILE A 74 1.05 1.37 8.68
CA ILE A 74 1.77 1.27 7.42
C ILE A 74 2.41 2.61 7.12
N THR A 75 3.67 2.57 6.70
CA THR A 75 4.28 3.68 5.98
C THR A 75 4.90 3.17 4.69
N GLY A 76 4.82 3.99 3.65
CA GLY A 76 5.41 3.67 2.36
C GLY A 76 5.94 4.94 1.72
N ARG A 77 7.17 4.83 1.20
CA ARG A 77 7.75 5.84 0.31
C ARG A 77 7.73 5.26 -1.09
N ARG A 78 7.24 6.02 -2.06
CA ARG A 78 7.34 5.68 -3.48
C ARG A 78 8.15 6.75 -4.19
N VAL A 79 9.12 6.32 -4.97
CA VAL A 79 9.93 7.19 -5.83
C VAL A 79 9.66 6.77 -7.26
N ASP A 80 9.17 7.72 -8.04
CA ASP A 80 9.01 7.57 -9.48
C ASP A 80 9.94 8.57 -10.16
N TYR A 81 10.77 8.10 -11.07
CA TYR A 81 11.57 8.93 -11.96
C TYR A 81 11.23 8.55 -13.40
N PHE A 82 10.91 9.55 -14.21
CA PHE A 82 10.73 9.43 -15.65
C PHE A 82 11.87 10.14 -16.36
N ASP A 83 12.56 9.39 -17.22
CA ASP A 83 13.70 9.90 -17.97
C ASP A 83 13.29 11.00 -18.97
N LYS A 84 14.17 11.98 -19.17
CA LYS A 84 13.95 13.11 -20.06
C LYS A 84 14.03 12.76 -21.54
N GLU A 85 14.65 11.64 -21.90
CA GLU A 85 14.92 11.28 -23.29
C GLU A 85 13.70 10.67 -23.99
N PHE A 86 12.69 10.23 -23.22
CA PHE A 86 11.56 9.49 -23.77
C PHE A 86 10.31 9.52 -22.87
N GLY A 87 9.19 8.99 -23.38
CA GLY A 87 7.97 8.77 -22.61
C GLY A 87 7.41 10.01 -21.90
N SER A 88 6.93 9.82 -20.67
CA SER A 88 6.31 10.87 -19.86
C SER A 88 7.29 11.94 -19.38
N GLY A 89 8.57 11.61 -19.22
CA GLY A 89 9.58 12.58 -18.77
C GLY A 89 10.06 13.50 -19.89
N PHE A 90 9.94 13.11 -21.17
CA PHE A 90 10.30 13.96 -22.32
C PHE A 90 9.61 15.33 -22.33
N GLY A 91 8.32 15.38 -21.99
CA GLY A 91 7.55 16.63 -21.98
C GLY A 91 7.90 17.58 -20.83
N ALA A 92 8.58 17.09 -19.80
CA ALA A 92 8.95 17.82 -18.60
C ALA A 92 10.48 17.87 -18.39
N ASN A 93 11.27 17.54 -19.42
CA ASN A 93 12.73 17.43 -19.38
C ASN A 93 13.25 16.59 -18.18
N GLY A 94 12.50 15.53 -17.85
CA GLY A 94 12.72 14.65 -16.71
C GLY A 94 11.86 15.04 -15.51
N GLU A 95 11.17 14.05 -14.94
CA GLU A 95 10.30 14.28 -13.78
C GLU A 95 10.64 13.28 -12.67
N LEU A 96 10.84 13.79 -11.46
CA LEU A 96 10.99 13.00 -10.26
C LEU A 96 9.85 13.29 -9.29
N THR A 97 9.09 12.26 -8.92
CA THR A 97 8.04 12.36 -7.90
C THR A 97 8.35 11.47 -6.70
N ASN A 98 8.39 12.08 -5.51
CA ASN A 98 8.40 11.38 -4.24
C ASN A 98 6.99 11.39 -3.64
N TYR A 99 6.45 10.21 -3.36
CA TYR A 99 5.21 10.02 -2.62
C TYR A 99 5.51 9.46 -1.24
N ASN A 100 4.89 10.03 -0.22
CA ASN A 100 4.90 9.53 1.14
C ASN A 100 3.47 9.19 1.56
N SER A 101 3.28 7.99 2.08
CA SER A 101 1.98 7.52 2.57
C SER A 101 2.12 6.99 3.99
N ARG A 102 1.18 7.35 4.84
CA ARG A 102 1.08 6.86 6.22
C ARG A 102 -0.36 6.46 6.50
N ARG A 103 -0.54 5.29 7.09
CA ARG A 103 -1.83 4.78 7.53
C ARG A 103 -1.69 4.27 8.96
N VAL A 104 -2.56 4.74 9.84
CA VAL A 104 -2.63 4.30 11.24
C VAL A 104 -4.06 3.92 11.54
N LYS A 105 -4.26 2.72 12.08
CA LYS A 105 -5.53 2.26 12.62
C LYS A 105 -5.31 1.84 14.06
N ILE A 106 -6.09 2.37 14.99
CA ILE A 106 -6.11 1.93 16.37
C ILE A 106 -7.50 1.36 16.64
N THR A 107 -7.55 0.18 17.24
CA THR A 107 -8.79 -0.48 17.63
C THR A 107 -8.74 -0.78 19.11
N ASN A 108 -9.75 -0.34 19.85
CA ASN A 108 -9.96 -0.73 21.23
C ASN A 108 -11.29 -1.47 21.34
N ARG A 109 -11.23 -2.72 21.79
CA ARG A 109 -12.40 -3.57 21.99
C ARG A 109 -12.53 -3.91 23.46
N ASN A 110 -13.70 -3.68 24.02
CA ASN A 110 -14.02 -4.03 25.40
C ASN A 110 -15.15 -5.05 25.38
N THR A 111 -15.00 -6.15 26.10
CA THR A 111 -15.97 -7.25 26.14
C THR A 111 -16.23 -7.64 27.59
N LEU A 112 -17.48 -7.57 28.01
CA LEU A 112 -17.99 -8.13 29.26
C LEU A 112 -18.70 -9.45 28.97
N ASN A 113 -18.24 -10.52 29.59
CA ASN A 113 -18.72 -11.87 29.36
C ASN A 113 -19.30 -12.45 30.65
N PHE A 114 -20.56 -12.87 30.59
CA PHE A 114 -21.31 -13.49 31.68
C PHE A 114 -21.65 -14.92 31.29
N ASN A 115 -21.22 -15.91 32.09
CA ASN A 115 -21.50 -17.34 31.88
C ASN A 115 -21.84 -17.98 33.22
N TYR A 116 -23.10 -17.90 33.63
CA TYR A 116 -23.57 -18.43 34.91
C TYR A 116 -24.27 -19.77 34.72
N THR A 117 -24.00 -20.73 35.62
CA THR A 117 -24.65 -22.04 35.60
C THR A 117 -25.40 -22.26 36.91
N ILE A 118 -26.71 -22.48 36.82
CA ILE A 118 -27.59 -22.80 37.96
C ILE A 118 -27.61 -24.32 38.14
N ASN A 119 -27.20 -24.78 39.33
CA ASN A 119 -27.25 -26.19 39.76
C ASN A 119 -26.62 -27.19 38.78
N ASN A 120 -25.63 -26.76 37.98
CA ASN A 120 -25.05 -27.55 36.88
C ASN A 120 -26.07 -28.08 35.85
N ARG A 121 -27.28 -27.49 35.77
CA ARG A 121 -28.37 -27.93 34.89
C ARG A 121 -28.78 -26.88 33.86
N HIS A 122 -28.69 -25.60 34.21
CA HIS A 122 -29.08 -24.50 33.33
C HIS A 122 -27.92 -23.52 33.16
N ARG A 123 -27.51 -23.28 31.93
CA ARG A 123 -26.40 -22.38 31.59
C ARG A 123 -26.93 -21.13 30.91
N PHE A 124 -26.59 -19.98 31.46
CA PHE A 124 -26.93 -18.67 30.95
C PHE A 124 -25.66 -17.97 30.49
N ASN A 125 -25.61 -17.60 29.22
CA ASN A 125 -24.50 -16.85 28.65
C ASN A 125 -25.01 -15.52 28.10
N ALA A 126 -24.30 -14.45 28.41
CA ALA A 126 -24.54 -13.13 27.82
C ALA A 126 -23.20 -12.46 27.55
N LEU A 127 -23.13 -11.72 26.45
CA LEU A 127 -21.95 -10.96 26.06
C LEU A 127 -22.38 -9.54 25.70
N ALA A 128 -21.69 -8.56 26.27
CA ALA A 128 -21.78 -7.17 25.88
C ALA A 128 -20.40 -6.72 25.40
N ALA A 129 -20.33 -6.12 24.21
CA ALA A 129 -19.08 -5.64 23.65
C ALA A 129 -19.22 -4.24 23.07
N LEU A 130 -18.15 -3.46 23.18
CA LEU A 130 -17.99 -2.15 22.56
C LEU A 130 -16.67 -2.14 21.80
N GLU A 131 -16.70 -1.70 20.55
CA GLU A 131 -15.51 -1.51 19.73
C GLU A 131 -15.40 -0.06 19.29
N LEU A 132 -14.23 0.53 19.51
CA LEU A 132 -13.84 1.85 19.04
C LEU A 132 -12.74 1.69 18.01
N VAL A 133 -12.91 2.34 16.86
CA VAL A 133 -11.94 2.33 15.77
C VAL A 133 -11.60 3.75 15.40
N ASP A 134 -10.31 4.08 15.49
CA ASP A 134 -9.76 5.29 14.90
C ASP A 134 -8.92 4.93 13.68
N PHE A 135 -9.08 5.69 12.61
CA PHE A 135 -8.39 5.46 11.36
C PHE A 135 -7.96 6.78 10.74
N ARG A 136 -6.66 6.91 10.52
CA ARG A 136 -6.05 8.07 9.87
C ARG A 136 -5.18 7.63 8.71
N GLN A 137 -5.36 8.30 7.59
CA GLN A 137 -4.54 8.12 6.40
C GLN A 137 -4.06 9.47 5.90
N GLU A 138 -2.77 9.54 5.60
CA GLU A 138 -2.11 10.73 5.06
C GLU A 138 -1.35 10.33 3.80
N TRP A 139 -1.40 11.22 2.82
CA TRP A 139 -0.70 11.06 1.55
C TRP A 139 -0.18 12.41 1.10
N ASN A 140 1.12 12.47 0.85
CA ASN A 140 1.80 13.67 0.37
C ASN A 140 2.64 13.32 -0.85
N SER A 141 2.72 14.22 -1.82
CA SER A 141 3.56 14.10 -3.01
C SER A 141 4.37 15.36 -3.23
N ILE A 142 5.62 15.19 -3.64
CA ILE A 142 6.50 16.27 -4.07
C ILE A 142 7.03 15.88 -5.44
N SER A 143 6.79 16.72 -6.44
CA SER A 143 7.35 16.58 -7.79
C SER A 143 8.40 17.65 -8.05
N VAL A 144 9.47 17.25 -8.71
CA VAL A 144 10.50 18.15 -9.25
C VAL A 144 10.60 17.87 -10.75
N VAL A 145 10.48 18.93 -11.54
CA VAL A 145 10.64 18.94 -13.00
C VAL A 145 11.85 19.79 -13.36
N ASN A 146 12.50 19.49 -14.49
CA ASN A 146 13.69 20.20 -14.95
C ASN A 146 13.48 20.87 -16.31
#